data_AF-A0A7S4BPT9-F1
#
_entry.id   AF-A0A7S4BPT9-F1
#
_cell.length_a   1.000
_cell.length_b   1.000
_cell.length_c   1.000
_cell.angle_alpha   90.00
_cell.angle_beta   90.00
_cell.angle_gamma   90.00
#
_symmetry.space_group_name_H-M   'P 1'
#
loop_
_entity.id
_entity.type
_entity.pdbx_description
1 polymer ?
#
loop_
_entity_poly.entity_id
_entity_poly.type
_entity_poly.pdbx_seq_one_letter_code
_entity_poly.pdbx_strand_id
1 'polypeptide(L)'
;MRPSDSFGEYGRCNLCNATGVDPFSRLPCTPHEYFCTCGTYFEPYACNDIAAIGAENINVSFGGFPKCSWETWVTGPWQCWGFASVSKFGGMWYSTTRAGWCDAPGADPATCTWRATVDKIVNKSCSDDIVHQAVEDYDAEHDACFSTCPGPVTGSKRNTSSVCWIYCFYQTVMGKETIMPGGKARPNVGMPLAELDAAFLKPFLPESQGGCPDLALRAPAELLTRKDRARPNWPGATKLQNRIYEMYAEKQMVAAKSAALF
;
A
#
# COMPACT_ATOMS: atom_id res chain seq x y z
N MET A 1 -1.96 20.15 23.68
CA MET A 1 -3.16 20.56 22.94
C MET A 1 -2.85 20.40 21.45
N ARG A 2 -3.37 19.34 20.84
CA ARG A 2 -3.28 19.07 19.40
C ARG A 2 -4.73 19.05 18.85
N PRO A 3 -4.97 19.38 17.58
CA PRO A 3 -6.32 19.51 17.01
C PRO A 3 -7.06 18.15 16.79
N SER A 4 -7.03 17.22 17.76
CA SER A 4 -7.34 15.80 17.55
C SER A 4 -8.23 15.14 18.61
N ASP A 5 -9.17 15.86 19.22
CA ASP A 5 -10.02 15.29 20.29
C ASP A 5 -11.17 14.40 19.78
N SER A 6 -11.24 14.08 18.48
CA SER A 6 -12.31 13.28 17.85
C SER A 6 -11.87 11.92 17.27
N PHE A 7 -10.59 11.56 17.37
CA PHE A 7 -10.04 10.34 16.74
C PHE A 7 -9.33 9.45 17.77
N GLY A 8 -9.39 8.14 17.55
CA GLY A 8 -8.72 7.13 18.39
C GLY A 8 -7.24 6.96 18.03
N GLU A 9 -6.54 6.07 18.73
CA GLU A 9 -5.19 5.64 18.33
C GLU A 9 -5.24 4.83 17.02
N TYR A 10 -4.18 4.90 16.22
CA TYR A 10 -4.03 4.05 15.03
C TYR A 10 -3.96 2.57 15.40
N GLY A 11 -4.98 1.82 14.98
CA GLY A 11 -5.06 0.38 15.06
C GLY A 11 -4.29 -0.30 13.92
N ARG A 12 -3.23 -1.03 14.26
CA ARG A 12 -2.56 -1.95 13.35
C ARG A 12 -3.44 -3.19 13.19
N CYS A 13 -4.25 -3.21 12.14
CA CYS A 13 -5.23 -4.25 11.86
C CYS A 13 -4.69 -5.30 10.88
N ASN A 14 -4.83 -6.57 11.19
CA ASN A 14 -4.47 -7.67 10.29
C ASN A 14 -5.38 -8.89 10.50
N LEU A 15 -5.38 -9.81 9.54
CA LEU A 15 -5.99 -11.13 9.71
C LEU A 15 -5.18 -11.96 10.71
N CYS A 16 -5.85 -12.39 11.78
CA CYS A 16 -5.31 -13.31 12.75
C CYS A 16 -4.88 -14.62 12.07
N ASN A 17 -3.73 -15.14 12.45
CA ASN A 17 -3.22 -16.37 11.85
C ASN A 17 -4.03 -17.60 12.30
N ALA A 18 -3.79 -18.74 11.66
CA ALA A 18 -4.49 -19.99 11.98
C ALA A 18 -4.21 -20.50 13.42
N THR A 19 -3.14 -20.02 14.06
CA THR A 19 -2.77 -20.42 15.43
C THR A 19 -3.40 -19.52 16.51
N GLY A 20 -4.24 -18.55 16.12
CA GLY A 20 -4.91 -17.66 17.06
C GLY A 20 -3.98 -16.63 17.70
N VAL A 21 -2.92 -16.23 17.00
CA VAL A 21 -1.95 -15.23 17.47
C VAL A 21 -1.71 -14.19 16.38
N ASP A 22 -1.86 -12.92 16.73
CA ASP A 22 -1.63 -11.85 15.77
C ASP A 22 -0.13 -11.77 15.41
N PRO A 23 0.23 -11.82 14.12
CA PRO A 23 1.63 -11.85 13.72
C PRO A 23 2.43 -10.59 14.09
N PHE A 24 1.76 -9.45 14.33
CA PHE A 24 2.43 -8.19 14.65
C PHE A 24 2.60 -7.97 16.15
N SER A 25 1.51 -8.09 16.92
CA SER A 25 1.46 -7.80 18.34
C SER A 25 1.75 -9.00 19.24
N ARG A 26 1.66 -10.22 18.70
CA ARG A 26 1.71 -11.49 19.45
C ARG A 26 0.57 -11.66 20.47
N LEU A 27 -0.46 -10.83 20.41
CA LEU A 27 -1.64 -10.99 21.25
C LEU A 27 -2.51 -12.15 20.73
N PRO A 28 -3.24 -12.84 21.64
CA PRO A 28 -4.26 -13.82 21.24
C PRO A 28 -5.37 -13.17 20.40
N CYS A 29 -5.83 -13.87 19.37
CA CYS A 29 -6.92 -13.44 18.49
C CYS A 29 -7.72 -14.62 17.94
N THR A 30 -8.92 -14.38 17.41
CA THR A 30 -9.73 -15.42 16.76
C THR A 30 -9.12 -15.79 15.41
N PRO A 31 -8.75 -17.07 15.17
CA PRO A 31 -8.16 -17.47 13.89
C PRO A 31 -8.98 -17.03 12.69
N HIS A 32 -8.32 -16.51 11.66
CA HIS A 32 -8.93 -16.04 10.40
C HIS A 32 -9.85 -14.82 10.52
N GLU A 33 -9.97 -14.18 11.69
CA GLU A 33 -10.70 -12.93 11.83
C GLU A 33 -9.76 -11.71 11.83
N TYR A 34 -10.30 -10.55 11.47
CA TYR A 34 -9.56 -9.29 11.59
C TYR A 34 -9.36 -8.94 13.06
N PHE A 35 -8.13 -8.58 13.40
CA PHE A 35 -7.72 -8.18 14.74
C PHE A 35 -6.87 -6.91 14.66
N CYS A 36 -7.23 -5.91 15.45
CA CYS A 36 -6.61 -4.60 15.51
C CYS A 36 -5.90 -4.39 16.84
N THR A 37 -4.67 -3.89 16.78
CA THR A 37 -3.89 -3.52 17.95
C THR A 37 -3.47 -2.07 17.96
N CYS A 38 -3.63 -1.42 19.10
CA CYS A 38 -3.27 -0.03 19.35
C CYS A 38 -2.11 0.01 20.37
N GLY A 39 -1.66 1.20 20.78
CA GLY A 39 -0.47 1.39 21.62
C GLY A 39 0.85 1.31 20.85
N THR A 40 1.97 1.15 21.54
CA THR A 40 3.30 1.05 20.92
C THR A 40 3.61 -0.38 20.46
N TYR A 41 4.70 -0.59 19.73
CA TYR A 41 5.18 -1.95 19.39
C TYR A 41 5.58 -2.78 20.62
N PHE A 42 5.94 -2.12 21.73
CA PHE A 42 6.38 -2.77 22.95
C PHE A 42 5.24 -2.99 23.94
N GLU A 43 4.19 -2.18 23.84
CA GLU A 43 3.01 -2.24 24.70
C GLU A 43 1.73 -2.25 23.85
N PRO A 44 1.53 -3.31 23.03
CA PRO A 44 0.33 -3.40 22.22
C PRO A 44 -0.87 -3.84 23.08
N TYR A 45 -2.05 -3.33 22.76
CA TYR A 45 -3.30 -3.81 23.33
C TYR A 45 -4.36 -3.98 22.23
N ALA A 46 -5.32 -4.87 22.45
CA ALA A 46 -6.42 -5.09 21.52
C ALA A 46 -7.34 -3.85 21.51
N CYS A 47 -7.66 -3.35 20.32
CA CYS A 47 -8.53 -2.18 20.16
C CYS A 47 -9.67 -2.41 19.16
N ASN A 48 -10.13 -3.66 19.04
CA ASN A 48 -11.24 -4.04 18.14
C ASN A 48 -12.56 -3.30 18.44
N ASP A 49 -12.71 -2.81 19.67
CA ASP A 49 -13.95 -2.22 20.20
C ASP A 49 -13.89 -0.68 20.30
N ILE A 50 -12.80 -0.03 19.88
CA ILE A 50 -12.69 1.44 19.91
C ILE A 50 -13.54 2.04 18.79
N ALA A 51 -14.55 2.86 19.09
CA ALA A 51 -15.49 3.36 18.08
C ALA A 51 -14.89 4.37 17.07
N ALA A 52 -13.88 5.14 17.47
CA ALA A 52 -13.30 6.20 16.63
C ALA A 52 -12.22 5.68 15.66
N ILE A 53 -12.17 6.25 14.45
CA ILE A 53 -11.08 6.00 13.50
C ILE A 53 -9.76 6.41 14.14
N GLY A 54 -8.78 5.52 14.09
CA GLY A 54 -7.39 5.88 14.32
C GLY A 54 -6.76 6.42 13.04
N ALA A 55 -6.15 7.60 13.11
CA ALA A 55 -5.48 8.22 11.96
C ALA A 55 -4.01 8.52 12.30
N GLU A 56 -3.09 7.97 11.52
CA GLU A 56 -1.66 8.20 11.70
C GLU A 56 -1.10 8.96 10.50
N ASN A 57 -0.42 10.07 10.77
CA ASN A 57 0.36 10.73 9.73
C ASN A 57 1.68 9.96 9.55
N ILE A 58 1.74 9.15 8.49
CA ILE A 58 2.90 8.28 8.27
C ILE A 58 4.18 9.06 7.98
N ASN A 59 4.10 10.31 7.53
CA ASN A 59 5.30 11.14 7.40
C ASN A 59 5.91 11.46 8.76
N VAL A 60 5.08 11.64 9.80
CA VAL A 60 5.55 11.90 11.16
C VAL A 60 6.10 10.61 11.78
N SER A 61 5.36 9.51 11.63
CA SER A 61 5.72 8.23 12.25
C SER A 61 6.84 7.48 11.53
N PHE A 62 6.98 7.63 10.22
CA PHE A 62 7.92 6.83 9.42
C PHE A 62 8.86 7.66 8.53
N GLY A 63 8.56 8.94 8.27
CA GLY A 63 9.41 9.81 7.43
C GLY A 63 10.77 10.17 8.05
N GLY A 64 10.95 9.93 9.36
CA GLY A 64 12.21 10.14 10.09
C GLY A 64 13.09 8.88 10.28
N PHE A 65 12.59 7.69 9.93
CA PHE A 65 13.29 6.41 10.10
C PHE A 65 14.26 6.12 8.93
N PRO A 66 15.32 5.31 9.16
CA PRO A 66 16.71 5.72 9.00
C PRO A 66 17.10 6.17 7.59
N LYS A 67 18.01 7.15 7.59
CA LYS A 67 18.76 7.63 6.42
C LYS A 67 19.57 6.45 5.85
N CYS A 68 19.35 6.15 4.57
CA CYS A 68 20.14 5.18 3.82
C CYS A 68 21.65 5.46 4.00
N SER A 69 22.40 4.48 4.54
CA SER A 69 23.86 4.53 4.59
C SER A 69 24.45 3.94 3.31
N TRP A 70 25.71 4.26 3.01
CA TRP A 70 26.44 3.63 1.91
C TRP A 70 26.57 2.11 2.08
N GLU A 71 26.76 1.64 3.31
CA GLU A 71 26.85 0.20 3.62
C GLU A 71 25.54 -0.54 3.29
N THR A 72 24.40 0.00 3.71
CA THR A 72 23.08 -0.56 3.38
C THR A 72 22.81 -0.50 1.88
N TRP A 73 23.21 0.59 1.22
CA TRP A 73 23.00 0.75 -0.22
C TRP A 73 23.81 -0.26 -1.05
N VAL A 74 25.06 -0.53 -0.67
CA VAL A 74 25.92 -1.51 -1.37
C VAL A 74 25.41 -2.94 -1.18
N THR A 75 24.92 -3.29 0.01
CA THR A 75 24.52 -4.66 0.35
C THR A 75 23.07 -4.98 -0.03
N GLY A 76 22.21 -3.97 -0.11
CA GLY A 76 20.79 -4.14 -0.41
C GLY A 76 20.09 -2.79 -0.61
N PRO A 77 20.24 -2.15 -1.79
CA PRO A 77 19.75 -0.78 -2.00
C PRO A 77 18.24 -0.64 -1.83
N TRP A 78 17.47 -1.70 -2.09
CA TRP A 78 16.01 -1.74 -1.81
C TRP A 78 15.66 -1.50 -0.33
N GLN A 79 16.56 -1.81 0.62
CA GLN A 79 16.33 -1.53 2.03
C GLN A 79 16.26 -0.02 2.31
N CYS A 80 16.91 0.80 1.48
CA CYS A 80 16.90 2.26 1.59
C CYS A 80 15.61 2.91 1.11
N TRP A 81 14.85 2.24 0.25
CA TRP A 81 13.77 2.89 -0.51
C TRP A 81 12.40 2.82 0.18
N GLY A 82 12.23 1.94 1.17
CA GLY A 82 10.96 1.77 1.89
C GLY A 82 10.50 3.03 2.61
N PHE A 83 11.37 3.68 3.37
CA PHE A 83 11.04 4.93 4.07
C PHE A 83 11.01 6.14 3.14
N ALA A 84 11.82 6.14 2.07
CA ALA A 84 11.74 7.15 1.02
C ALA A 84 10.35 7.16 0.35
N SER A 85 9.76 5.98 0.17
CA SER A 85 8.41 5.84 -0.36
C SER A 85 7.36 6.50 0.54
N VAL A 86 7.49 6.35 1.87
CA VAL A 86 6.59 7.04 2.83
C VAL A 86 6.61 8.54 2.59
N SER A 87 7.80 9.16 2.51
CA SER A 87 7.94 10.60 2.29
C SER A 87 7.46 11.05 0.89
N LYS A 88 7.48 10.17 -0.11
CA LYS A 88 7.00 10.44 -1.48
C LYS A 88 5.47 10.44 -1.54
N PHE A 89 4.84 9.38 -1.05
CA PHE A 89 3.39 9.19 -1.14
C PHE A 89 2.65 9.94 -0.04
N GLY A 90 3.27 10.04 1.14
CA GLY A 90 2.73 10.64 2.33
C GLY A 90 1.33 10.13 2.67
N GLY A 91 0.58 10.99 3.34
CA GLY A 91 -0.83 10.76 3.62
C GLY A 91 -1.08 10.31 5.05
N MET A 92 -2.34 9.97 5.27
CA MET A 92 -2.83 9.47 6.53
C MET A 92 -3.12 7.98 6.36
N TRP A 93 -2.63 7.17 7.28
CA TRP A 93 -3.11 5.82 7.45
C TRP A 93 -4.31 5.85 8.37
N TYR A 94 -5.39 5.20 7.94
CA TYR A 94 -6.59 5.08 8.74
C TYR A 94 -6.81 3.63 9.09
N SER A 95 -7.28 3.43 10.32
CA SER A 95 -7.65 2.12 10.83
C SER A 95 -9.10 2.19 11.28
N THR A 96 -9.92 1.30 10.75
CA THR A 96 -11.31 1.13 11.20
C THR A 96 -11.38 -0.08 12.11
N THR A 97 -12.03 0.09 13.25
CA THR A 97 -12.42 -1.03 14.11
C THR A 97 -13.79 -1.56 13.67
N ARG A 98 -14.19 -2.71 14.21
CA ARG A 98 -15.51 -3.30 13.93
C ARG A 98 -16.67 -2.42 14.42
N ALA A 99 -16.46 -1.70 15.53
CA ALA A 99 -17.46 -0.80 16.12
C ALA A 99 -17.60 0.52 15.34
N GLY A 100 -16.61 0.88 14.51
CA GLY A 100 -16.63 2.12 13.76
C GLY A 100 -17.60 2.14 12.57
N TRP A 101 -18.26 1.06 12.17
CA TRP A 101 -19.03 1.09 10.91
C TRP A 101 -20.45 1.63 11.09
N CYS A 102 -20.86 2.60 10.26
CA CYS A 102 -22.21 3.19 10.31
C CYS A 102 -23.37 2.24 9.97
N ASP A 103 -23.10 1.05 9.44
CA ASP A 103 -24.11 0.03 9.15
C ASP A 103 -24.14 -1.10 10.19
N ALA A 104 -23.32 -1.03 11.25
CA ALA A 104 -23.39 -1.98 12.34
C ALA A 104 -24.73 -1.85 13.11
N PRO A 105 -25.36 -2.95 13.52
CA PRO A 105 -26.56 -2.90 14.36
C PRO A 105 -26.29 -2.10 15.64
N GLY A 106 -27.06 -1.04 15.87
CA GLY A 106 -26.90 -0.14 17.01
C GLY A 106 -25.82 0.95 16.85
N ALA A 107 -25.27 1.14 15.64
CA ALA A 107 -24.38 2.24 15.35
C ALA A 107 -25.07 3.59 15.57
N ASP A 108 -24.39 4.50 16.28
CA ASP A 108 -24.82 5.88 16.42
C ASP A 108 -24.32 6.71 15.21
N PRO A 109 -25.22 7.28 14.39
CA PRO A 109 -24.84 8.10 13.24
C PRO A 109 -23.95 9.31 13.56
N ALA A 110 -23.93 9.77 14.82
CA ALA A 110 -23.12 10.90 15.25
C ALA A 110 -21.65 10.50 15.57
N THR A 111 -21.38 9.21 15.79
CA THR A 111 -20.06 8.72 16.22
C THR A 111 -19.53 7.56 15.37
N CYS A 112 -20.35 7.01 14.49
CA CYS A 112 -19.93 6.02 13.52
C CYS A 112 -19.04 6.62 12.44
N THR A 113 -18.37 5.75 11.71
CA THR A 113 -17.27 6.05 10.80
C THR A 113 -17.51 5.38 9.43
N TRP A 114 -16.62 5.64 8.47
CA TRP A 114 -16.75 5.13 7.11
C TRP A 114 -16.64 3.60 7.04
N ARG A 115 -17.29 3.01 6.03
CA ARG A 115 -17.19 1.59 5.70
C ARG A 115 -16.34 1.43 4.44
N ALA A 116 -15.37 0.53 4.47
CA ALA A 116 -14.71 0.07 3.25
C ALA A 116 -15.67 -0.83 2.46
N THR A 117 -16.00 -0.44 1.24
CA THR A 117 -16.69 -1.31 0.28
C THR A 117 -15.71 -1.82 -0.76
N VAL A 118 -15.93 -3.05 -1.21
CA VAL A 118 -15.23 -3.59 -2.38
C VAL A 118 -16.07 -3.24 -3.59
N ASP A 119 -15.69 -2.18 -4.30
CA ASP A 119 -16.43 -1.71 -5.47
C ASP A 119 -16.10 -2.53 -6.72
N LYS A 120 -14.86 -3.04 -6.82
CA LYS A 120 -14.37 -3.82 -7.96
C LYS A 120 -13.19 -4.69 -7.56
N ILE A 121 -13.16 -5.93 -8.06
CA ILE A 121 -12.01 -6.83 -7.85
C ILE A 121 -11.31 -7.01 -9.19
N VAL A 122 -10.01 -6.72 -9.25
CA VAL A 122 -9.24 -6.82 -10.50
C VAL A 122 -8.13 -7.86 -10.39
N ASN A 123 -7.77 -8.45 -11.53
CA ASN A 123 -6.63 -9.36 -11.58
C ASN A 123 -5.33 -8.59 -11.29
N LYS A 124 -4.51 -9.09 -10.37
CA LYS A 124 -3.24 -8.44 -10.00
C LYS A 124 -2.32 -8.23 -11.20
N SER A 125 -2.20 -9.21 -12.11
CA SER A 125 -1.36 -9.07 -13.29
C SER A 125 -1.83 -7.94 -14.21
N CYS A 126 -3.14 -7.73 -14.34
CA CYS A 126 -3.67 -6.58 -15.09
C CYS A 126 -3.37 -5.25 -14.39
N SER A 127 -3.59 -5.17 -13.07
CA SER A 127 -3.30 -3.97 -12.29
C SER A 127 -1.81 -3.61 -12.33
N ASP A 128 -0.95 -4.62 -12.16
CA ASP A 128 0.50 -4.47 -12.22
C ASP A 128 0.93 -3.98 -13.60
N ASP A 129 0.39 -4.58 -14.67
CA ASP A 129 0.72 -4.21 -16.04
C ASP A 129 0.40 -2.75 -16.35
N ILE A 130 -0.76 -2.26 -15.90
CA ILE A 130 -1.18 -0.86 -16.10
C ILE A 130 -0.24 0.10 -15.37
N VAL A 131 0.07 -0.19 -14.10
CA VAL A 131 0.94 0.69 -13.29
C VAL A 131 2.37 0.66 -13.79
N HIS A 132 2.91 -0.52 -14.10
CA HIS A 132 4.24 -0.66 -14.68
C HIS A 132 4.36 0.07 -16.01
N GLN A 133 3.35 -0.06 -16.89
CA GLN A 133 3.35 0.63 -18.17
C GLN A 133 3.39 2.15 -17.98
N ALA A 134 2.58 2.70 -17.07
CA ALA A 134 2.60 4.14 -16.81
C ALA A 134 3.97 4.65 -16.32
N VAL A 135 4.67 3.87 -15.49
CA VAL A 135 6.04 4.21 -15.05
C VAL A 135 7.04 4.07 -16.18
N GLU A 136 6.93 3.04 -17.02
CA GLU A 136 7.79 2.83 -18.20
C GLU A 136 7.60 3.93 -19.25
N ASP A 137 6.35 4.35 -19.51
CA ASP A 137 6.01 5.44 -20.43
C ASP A 137 6.59 6.77 -19.93
N TYR A 138 6.42 7.07 -18.64
CA TYR A 138 7.03 8.26 -18.03
C TYR A 138 8.56 8.23 -18.16
N ASP A 139 9.20 7.10 -17.84
CA ASP A 139 10.65 6.96 -17.95
C ASP A 139 11.15 7.17 -19.39
N ALA A 140 10.43 6.67 -20.39
CA ALA A 140 10.80 6.78 -21.80
C ALA A 140 10.89 8.24 -22.28
N GLU A 141 10.10 9.14 -21.71
CA GLU A 141 10.12 10.57 -22.03
C GLU A 141 11.19 11.36 -21.25
N HIS A 142 11.83 10.75 -20.26
CA HIS A 142 12.73 11.44 -19.32
C HIS A 142 14.14 10.85 -19.32
N ASP A 143 14.29 9.65 -18.75
CA ASP A 143 15.60 9.07 -18.41
C ASP A 143 15.93 7.83 -19.25
N ALA A 144 14.93 7.21 -19.86
CA ALA A 144 15.01 5.97 -20.62
C ALA A 144 15.82 4.87 -19.91
N CYS A 145 15.75 4.80 -18.57
CA CYS A 145 16.45 3.80 -17.76
C CYS A 145 16.07 2.39 -18.18
N PHE A 146 14.78 2.12 -18.40
CA PHE A 146 14.30 0.78 -18.75
C PHE A 146 14.86 0.27 -20.09
N SER A 147 15.24 1.17 -21.01
CA SER A 147 15.83 0.81 -22.31
C SER A 147 17.18 0.09 -22.19
N THR A 148 17.86 0.24 -21.05
CA THR A 148 19.15 -0.38 -20.76
C THR A 148 19.02 -1.71 -20.02
N CYS A 149 17.82 -2.04 -19.55
CA CYS A 149 17.61 -3.26 -18.78
C CYS A 149 17.49 -4.50 -19.67
N PRO A 150 17.82 -5.69 -19.12
CA PRO A 150 17.55 -6.94 -19.82
C PRO A 150 16.09 -7.00 -20.25
N GLY A 151 15.89 -7.42 -21.50
CA GLY A 151 14.56 -7.56 -22.09
C GLY A 151 13.65 -8.55 -21.34
N PRO A 152 12.41 -8.71 -21.82
CA PRO A 152 11.43 -9.61 -21.22
C PRO A 152 11.96 -11.04 -21.03
N VAL A 153 11.52 -11.68 -19.94
CA VAL A 153 11.64 -13.13 -19.77
C VAL A 153 10.51 -13.84 -20.52
N THR A 154 10.72 -15.09 -20.93
CA THR A 154 9.74 -15.89 -21.68
C THR A 154 8.36 -15.84 -21.03
N GLY A 155 7.36 -15.38 -21.77
CA GLY A 155 5.97 -15.28 -21.30
C GLY A 155 5.63 -14.01 -20.51
N SER A 156 6.54 -13.03 -20.42
CA SER A 156 6.29 -11.73 -19.78
C SER A 156 6.56 -10.57 -20.74
N LYS A 157 5.92 -9.41 -20.52
CA LYS A 157 6.23 -8.16 -21.22
C LYS A 157 7.51 -7.50 -20.73
N ARG A 158 7.96 -7.84 -19.52
CA ARG A 158 9.10 -7.20 -18.81
C ARG A 158 9.71 -8.15 -17.78
N ASN A 159 10.94 -7.87 -17.34
CA ASN A 159 11.62 -8.64 -16.28
C ASN A 159 11.60 -7.89 -14.94
N THR A 160 10.45 -7.89 -14.26
CA THR A 160 10.24 -7.20 -12.98
C THR A 160 11.05 -7.77 -11.81
N SER A 161 11.68 -8.92 -11.99
CA SER A 161 12.56 -9.55 -11.01
C SER A 161 14.03 -9.16 -11.19
N SER A 162 14.38 -8.48 -12.30
CA SER A 162 15.76 -8.04 -12.52
C SER A 162 16.09 -6.84 -11.64
N VAL A 163 17.32 -6.81 -11.13
CA VAL A 163 17.83 -5.68 -10.34
C VAL A 163 17.77 -4.38 -11.14
N CYS A 164 18.05 -4.42 -12.45
CA CYS A 164 17.96 -3.27 -13.33
C CYS A 164 16.55 -2.70 -13.39
N TRP A 165 15.54 -3.52 -13.71
CA TRP A 165 14.16 -3.06 -13.84
C TRP A 165 13.66 -2.46 -12.52
N ILE A 166 13.96 -3.13 -11.41
CA ILE A 166 13.59 -2.65 -10.08
C ILE A 166 14.25 -1.30 -9.81
N TYR A 167 15.55 -1.15 -10.08
CA TYR A 167 16.26 0.10 -9.88
C TYR A 167 15.65 1.23 -10.72
N CYS A 168 15.39 0.98 -12.01
CA CYS A 168 14.72 1.94 -12.88
C CYS A 168 13.34 2.31 -12.34
N PHE A 169 12.51 1.34 -11.92
CA PHE A 169 11.21 1.62 -11.34
C PHE A 169 11.28 2.58 -10.14
N TYR A 170 12.16 2.31 -9.15
CA TYR A 170 12.30 3.19 -8.00
C TYR A 170 12.89 4.55 -8.36
N GLN A 171 13.84 4.57 -9.29
CA GLN A 171 14.44 5.80 -9.79
C GLN A 171 13.39 6.69 -10.46
N THR A 172 12.56 6.12 -11.32
CA THR A 172 11.52 6.87 -12.04
C THR A 172 10.47 7.37 -11.05
N VAL A 173 9.99 6.51 -10.14
CA VAL A 173 8.92 6.86 -9.18
C VAL A 173 9.39 7.90 -8.15
N MET A 174 10.59 7.73 -7.58
CA MET A 174 11.07 8.55 -6.47
C MET A 174 12.09 9.62 -6.86
N GLY A 175 12.67 9.52 -8.05
CA GLY A 175 13.80 10.31 -8.54
C GLY A 175 15.17 9.73 -8.20
N LYS A 176 16.14 9.95 -9.10
CA LYS A 176 17.55 9.49 -9.00
C LYS A 176 18.21 9.84 -7.67
N GLU A 177 18.02 11.06 -7.19
CA GLU A 177 18.67 11.52 -5.97
C GLU A 177 18.08 10.83 -4.73
N THR A 178 16.78 10.49 -4.75
CA THR A 178 16.07 9.90 -3.62
C THR A 178 16.51 8.47 -3.32
N ILE A 179 16.94 7.73 -4.34
CA ILE A 179 17.36 6.32 -4.19
C ILE A 179 18.81 6.16 -3.74
N MET A 180 19.55 7.27 -3.59
CA MET A 180 20.95 7.29 -3.18
C MET A 180 21.12 7.58 -1.68
N PRO A 181 22.23 7.17 -1.06
CA PRO A 181 22.55 7.54 0.33
C PRO A 181 22.55 9.06 0.53
N GLY A 182 21.85 9.53 1.56
CA GLY A 182 21.67 10.97 1.83
C GLY A 182 20.60 11.66 0.98
N GLY A 183 20.02 10.97 0.00
CA GLY A 183 18.87 11.41 -0.78
C GLY A 183 17.66 11.76 0.07
N LYS A 184 16.90 12.77 -0.35
CA LYS A 184 15.66 13.17 0.32
C LYS A 184 14.49 12.98 -0.62
N ALA A 185 13.63 12.03 -0.30
CA ALA A 185 12.34 11.87 -0.97
C ALA A 185 11.48 13.12 -0.79
N ARG A 186 10.85 13.55 -1.88
CA ARG A 186 9.89 14.66 -1.89
C ARG A 186 8.73 14.33 -2.82
N PRO A 187 7.50 14.83 -2.56
CA PRO A 187 6.34 14.56 -3.41
C PRO A 187 6.55 14.91 -4.90
N ASN A 188 7.33 15.95 -5.17
CA ASN A 188 7.53 16.51 -6.52
C ASN A 188 8.81 16.03 -7.23
N VAL A 189 9.48 14.99 -6.71
CA VAL A 189 10.72 14.45 -7.31
C VAL A 189 10.44 13.07 -7.90
N GLY A 190 10.95 12.79 -9.11
CA GLY A 190 10.53 11.64 -9.92
C GLY A 190 9.15 11.86 -10.54
N MET A 191 8.46 10.78 -10.90
CA MET A 191 7.11 10.80 -11.47
C MET A 191 6.15 11.56 -10.54
N PRO A 192 5.40 12.58 -11.02
CA PRO A 192 4.50 13.36 -10.20
C PRO A 192 3.46 12.50 -9.48
N LEU A 193 3.13 12.87 -8.23
CA LEU A 193 2.16 12.11 -7.42
C LEU A 193 0.79 12.00 -8.10
N ALA A 194 0.36 13.04 -8.83
CA ALA A 194 -0.91 13.02 -9.56
C ALA A 194 -0.93 11.97 -10.70
N GLU A 195 0.20 11.77 -11.39
CA GLU A 195 0.31 10.79 -12.47
C GLU A 195 0.40 9.36 -11.93
N LEU A 196 1.18 9.17 -10.85
CA LEU A 196 1.15 7.94 -10.08
C LEU A 196 -0.28 7.68 -9.62
N ASP A 197 -0.97 8.72 -9.13
CA ASP A 197 -2.28 8.53 -8.57
C ASP A 197 -3.29 8.04 -9.64
N ALA A 198 -3.23 8.63 -10.83
CA ALA A 198 -3.99 8.20 -12.00
C ALA A 198 -3.63 6.78 -12.44
N ALA A 199 -2.35 6.41 -12.46
CA ALA A 199 -1.88 5.08 -12.86
C ALA A 199 -2.45 3.97 -11.98
N PHE A 200 -2.48 4.16 -10.67
CA PHE A 200 -3.03 3.18 -9.73
C PHE A 200 -4.56 3.17 -9.66
N LEU A 201 -5.23 4.28 -10.01
CA LEU A 201 -6.69 4.33 -10.14
C LEU A 201 -7.18 3.66 -11.42
N LYS A 202 -6.40 3.73 -12.49
CA LYS A 202 -6.77 3.24 -13.83
C LYS A 202 -7.26 1.79 -13.88
N PRO A 203 -6.67 0.80 -13.19
CA PRO A 203 -7.20 -0.58 -13.14
C PRO A 203 -8.67 -0.66 -12.70
N PHE A 204 -9.12 0.27 -11.86
CA PHE A 204 -10.46 0.26 -11.30
C PHE A 204 -11.49 1.01 -12.14
N LEU A 205 -11.07 1.78 -13.15
CA LEU A 205 -11.96 2.41 -14.13
C LEU A 205 -12.69 1.35 -14.99
N PRO A 206 -13.77 1.72 -15.71
CA PRO A 206 -14.39 0.83 -16.68
C PRO A 206 -13.38 0.30 -17.71
N GLU A 207 -13.58 -0.95 -18.19
CA GLU A 207 -12.71 -1.54 -19.22
C GLU A 207 -12.65 -0.68 -20.49
N SER A 208 -13.76 -0.01 -20.84
CA SER A 208 -13.83 0.94 -21.96
C SER A 208 -12.94 2.17 -21.81
N GLN A 209 -12.47 2.46 -20.59
CA GLN A 209 -11.52 3.53 -20.29
C GLN A 209 -10.10 3.01 -20.04
N GLY A 210 -9.84 1.74 -20.37
CA GLY A 210 -8.54 1.09 -20.19
C GLY A 210 -8.32 0.52 -18.78
N GLY A 211 -9.38 0.33 -18.00
CA GLY A 211 -9.31 -0.40 -16.72
C GLY A 211 -9.32 -1.92 -16.90
N CYS A 212 -9.13 -2.64 -15.79
CA CYS A 212 -9.10 -4.10 -15.77
C CYS A 212 -10.51 -4.73 -15.75
N PRO A 213 -10.67 -5.98 -16.17
CA PRO A 213 -11.93 -6.69 -15.98
C PRO A 213 -12.28 -6.88 -14.50
N ASP A 214 -13.56 -6.75 -14.19
CA ASP A 214 -14.08 -7.05 -12.85
C ASP A 214 -14.23 -8.57 -12.65
N LEU A 215 -13.50 -9.10 -11.69
CA LEU A 215 -13.53 -10.51 -11.31
C LEU A 215 -14.73 -10.85 -10.43
N ALA A 216 -15.39 -9.85 -9.81
CA ALA A 216 -16.59 -10.07 -9.00
C ALA A 216 -17.77 -10.63 -9.83
N LEU A 217 -17.71 -10.51 -11.17
CA LEU A 217 -18.70 -11.09 -12.09
C LEU A 217 -18.43 -12.56 -12.47
N ARG A 218 -17.40 -13.23 -11.93
CA ARG A 218 -17.02 -14.59 -12.36
C ARG A 218 -16.70 -15.63 -11.28
N ALA A 219 -17.03 -15.43 -10.00
CA ALA A 219 -16.91 -16.54 -9.05
C ALA A 219 -17.94 -16.54 -7.90
N PRO A 220 -18.52 -17.71 -7.55
CA PRO A 220 -19.22 -17.90 -6.29
C PRO A 220 -18.25 -17.74 -5.10
N ALA A 221 -18.83 -17.53 -3.91
CA ALA A 221 -18.22 -17.12 -2.65
C ALA A 221 -17.01 -17.91 -2.09
N GLU A 222 -16.42 -18.85 -2.83
CA GLU A 222 -15.28 -19.67 -2.39
C GLU A 222 -13.91 -18.99 -2.50
N LEU A 223 -13.76 -17.95 -3.33
CA LEU A 223 -12.47 -17.28 -3.56
C LEU A 223 -12.03 -16.30 -2.45
N LEU A 224 -12.87 -16.05 -1.44
CA LEU A 224 -12.47 -15.32 -0.22
C LEU A 224 -11.76 -16.21 0.81
N THR A 225 -11.71 -17.53 0.59
CA THR A 225 -10.84 -18.39 1.40
C THR A 225 -9.41 -18.24 0.90
N ARG A 226 -8.63 -17.46 1.66
CA ARG A 226 -7.20 -17.15 1.51
C ARG A 226 -6.31 -18.41 1.68
N LYS A 227 -6.67 -19.55 1.08
CA LYS A 227 -5.99 -20.85 1.29
C LYS A 227 -4.81 -21.09 0.36
N ASP A 228 -4.77 -20.50 -0.83
CA ASP A 228 -3.70 -20.83 -1.79
C ASP A 228 -2.78 -19.64 -2.06
N ARG A 229 -1.89 -19.39 -1.11
CA ARG A 229 -0.53 -18.92 -1.46
C ARG A 229 0.42 -19.35 -0.36
N ALA A 230 1.02 -20.53 -0.53
CA ALA A 230 2.32 -20.82 0.04
C ALA A 230 3.19 -19.60 -0.24
N ARG A 231 3.60 -18.84 0.78
CA ARG A 231 4.43 -17.63 0.62
C ARG A 231 5.70 -18.05 -0.11
N PRO A 232 5.91 -17.72 -1.41
CA PRO A 232 7.19 -17.98 -2.03
C PRO A 232 8.26 -17.23 -1.22
N ASN A 233 9.45 -17.82 -1.13
CA ASN A 233 10.59 -17.17 -0.50
C ASN A 233 11.05 -16.04 -1.45
N TRP A 234 10.40 -14.88 -1.36
CA TRP A 234 10.57 -13.78 -2.32
C TRP A 234 11.86 -12.98 -2.05
N PRO A 235 12.68 -12.70 -3.08
CA PRO A 235 13.78 -11.76 -2.97
C PRO A 235 13.30 -10.37 -2.53
N GLY A 236 14.12 -9.67 -1.73
CA GLY A 236 13.74 -8.45 -0.99
C GLY A 236 13.19 -7.30 -1.84
N ALA A 237 13.56 -7.23 -3.11
CA ALA A 237 13.10 -6.19 -4.03
C ALA A 237 11.61 -6.32 -4.42
N THR A 238 11.11 -7.54 -4.63
CA THR A 238 9.68 -7.83 -4.87
C THR A 238 8.79 -7.47 -3.67
N LYS A 239 9.32 -7.56 -2.45
CA LYS A 239 8.59 -7.17 -1.22
C LYS A 239 8.34 -5.67 -1.16
N LEU A 240 9.27 -4.87 -1.67
CA LEU A 240 9.18 -3.42 -1.65
C LEU A 240 8.18 -2.89 -2.68
N GLN A 241 8.13 -3.49 -3.86
CA GLN A 241 7.14 -3.13 -4.88
C GLN A 241 5.73 -3.40 -4.36
N ASN A 242 5.52 -4.57 -3.77
CA ASN A 242 4.27 -4.87 -3.06
C ASN A 242 3.99 -3.90 -1.92
N ARG A 243 5.00 -3.37 -1.23
CA ARG A 243 4.81 -2.36 -0.20
C ARG A 243 4.35 -1.02 -0.75
N ILE A 244 4.81 -0.60 -1.94
CA ILE A 244 4.22 0.56 -2.65
C ILE A 244 2.76 0.25 -2.99
N TYR A 245 2.46 -0.93 -3.55
CA TYR A 245 1.08 -1.33 -3.83
C TYR A 245 0.21 -1.38 -2.57
N GLU A 246 0.73 -1.83 -1.43
CA GLU A 246 0.04 -1.88 -0.13
C GLU A 246 -0.18 -0.46 0.42
N MET A 247 0.86 0.38 0.48
CA MET A 247 0.75 1.79 0.89
C MET A 247 -0.23 2.56 0.01
N TYR A 248 -0.26 2.25 -1.29
CA TYR A 248 -1.11 2.91 -2.25
C TYR A 248 -2.56 2.39 -2.20
N ALA A 249 -2.76 1.08 -2.03
CA ALA A 249 -4.08 0.49 -1.81
C ALA A 249 -4.73 1.05 -0.53
N GLU A 250 -3.94 1.22 0.55
CA GLU A 250 -4.39 1.85 1.79
C GLU A 250 -4.71 3.34 1.61
N LYS A 251 -3.93 4.08 0.80
CA LYS A 251 -4.23 5.48 0.43
C LYS A 251 -5.54 5.60 -0.38
N GLN A 252 -5.81 4.66 -1.29
CA GLN A 252 -6.99 4.71 -2.17
C GLN A 252 -8.30 4.28 -1.52
N MET A 253 -8.26 3.48 -0.45
CA MET A 253 -9.44 3.24 0.40
C MET A 253 -10.04 4.55 0.96
N VAL A 254 -9.28 5.66 0.95
CA VAL A 254 -9.66 6.98 1.47
C VAL A 254 -10.11 7.96 0.38
N ALA A 255 -9.67 7.80 -0.88
CA ALA A 255 -9.97 8.77 -1.93
C ALA A 255 -11.40 8.65 -2.50
N ALA A 256 -12.05 7.50 -2.30
CA ALA A 256 -13.40 7.23 -2.80
C ALA A 256 -14.51 7.77 -1.88
N LYS A 257 -14.49 9.07 -1.49
CA LYS A 257 -15.71 9.84 -1.15
C LYS A 257 -15.57 11.34 -0.91
N SER A 258 -14.57 12.03 -1.47
CA SER A 258 -14.62 13.51 -1.51
C SER A 258 -15.46 14.05 -2.68
N ALA A 259 -16.06 13.19 -3.52
CA ALA A 259 -16.90 13.58 -4.65
C ALA A 259 -18.41 13.36 -4.44
N ALA A 260 -18.85 12.99 -3.23
CA ALA A 260 -20.28 12.75 -2.93
C ALA A 260 -20.87 13.70 -1.86
N LEU A 261 -20.20 14.83 -1.61
CA LEU A 261 -20.73 15.93 -0.79
C LEU A 261 -20.51 17.26 -1.52
N PHE A 262 -21.19 17.40 -2.67
CA PHE A 262 -21.90 18.60 -3.10
C PHE A 262 -23.19 18.14 -3.79
#